data_AF-A0A9W4W2K0-F1
#
_entry.id   AF-A0A9W4W2K0-F1
#
_cell.length_a   1.000
_cell.length_b   1.000
_cell.length_c   1.000
_cell.angle_alpha   90.00
_cell.angle_beta   90.00
_cell.angle_gamma   90.00
#
_symmetry.space_group_name_H-M   'P 1'
#
loop_
_entity.id
_entity.type
_entity.pdbx_description
1 polymer ?
#
loop_
_entity_poly.entity_id
_entity_poly.type
_entity_poly.pdbx_seq_one_letter_code
_entity_poly.pdbx_strand_id
1 'polypeptide(L)'
;MKAAVRLQNVKDNWETQRGELDDALTFNRKLWVILTTSATSADNPLPVTVKESIGSLGLFVFKHTISVLANPAPERLNILINVNRDIAAGLRGR
;
A
#
# COMPACT_ATOMS: atom_id res chain seq x y z
N MET A 1 5.24 -7.62 -5.44
CA MET A 1 3.80 -7.34 -5.33
C MET A 1 3.40 -6.36 -6.43
N LYS A 2 2.30 -6.61 -7.16
CA LYS A 2 1.87 -5.80 -8.33
C LYS A 2 1.68 -4.31 -7.98
N ALA A 3 1.17 -3.98 -6.78
CA ALA A 3 0.99 -2.60 -6.34
C ALA A 3 2.31 -1.83 -6.24
N ALA A 4 3.33 -2.41 -5.60
CA ALA A 4 4.66 -1.80 -5.49
C ALA A 4 5.27 -1.52 -6.88
N VAL A 5 5.12 -2.45 -7.83
CA VAL A 5 5.63 -2.27 -9.20
C VAL A 5 4.94 -1.11 -9.91
N ARG A 6 3.60 -1.02 -9.81
CA ARG A 6 2.86 0.10 -10.43
C ARG A 6 3.27 1.45 -9.86
N LEU A 7 3.38 1.56 -8.53
CA LEU A 7 3.82 2.79 -7.88
C LEU A 7 5.27 3.14 -8.25
N GLN A 8 6.15 2.14 -8.33
CA GLN A 8 7.54 2.33 -8.74
C GLN A 8 7.64 2.83 -10.19
N ASN A 9 6.84 2.28 -11.11
CA ASN A 9 6.83 2.72 -12.51
C ASN A 9 6.41 4.18 -12.64
N VAL A 10 5.36 4.61 -11.94
CA VAL A 10 4.93 6.02 -11.90
C VAL A 10 6.04 6.89 -11.32
N LYS A 11 6.67 6.46 -10.23
CA LYS A 11 7.77 7.20 -9.60
C LYS A 11 8.96 7.38 -10.55
N ASP A 12 9.41 6.31 -11.18
CA ASP A 12 10.64 6.32 -11.99
C ASP A 12 10.44 7.01 -13.33
N ASN A 13 9.19 7.11 -13.80
CA ASN A 13 8.82 7.77 -15.05
C ASN A 13 7.93 8.99 -14.82
N TRP A 14 8.13 9.71 -13.71
CA TRP A 14 7.23 10.74 -13.21
C TRP A 14 6.78 11.75 -14.28
N GLU A 15 7.72 12.31 -15.03
CA GLU A 15 7.44 13.31 -16.09
C GLU A 15 6.49 12.80 -17.19
N THR A 16 6.49 11.50 -17.45
CA THR A 16 5.69 10.89 -18.53
C THR A 16 4.48 10.10 -18.04
N GLN A 17 4.49 9.64 -16.78
CA GLN A 17 3.48 8.76 -16.20
C GLN A 17 2.73 9.37 -15.02
N ARG A 18 2.87 10.69 -14.75
CA ARG A 18 2.11 11.37 -13.70
C ARG A 18 0.60 11.19 -13.85
N GLY A 19 0.08 11.08 -15.08
CA GLY A 19 -1.34 10.82 -15.35
C GLY A 19 -1.84 9.46 -14.83
N GLU A 20 -0.94 8.49 -14.64
CA GLU A 20 -1.25 7.14 -14.12
C GLU A 20 -1.25 7.08 -12.59
N LEU A 21 -0.93 8.19 -11.91
CA LEU A 21 -0.79 8.24 -10.45
C LEU A 21 -2.07 7.81 -9.75
N ASP A 22 -3.22 8.38 -10.14
CA ASP A 22 -4.50 8.13 -9.49
C ASP A 22 -4.91 6.66 -9.61
N ASP A 23 -4.65 6.04 -10.76
CA ASP A 23 -4.91 4.63 -11.01
C ASP A 23 -3.96 3.71 -10.22
N ALA A 24 -2.69 4.09 -10.10
CA ALA A 24 -1.73 3.36 -9.28
C ALA A 24 -2.07 3.43 -7.78
N LEU A 25 -2.44 4.62 -7.29
CA LEU A 25 -2.87 4.84 -5.90
C LEU A 25 -4.20 4.14 -5.61
N THR A 26 -5.16 4.18 -6.53
CA THR A 26 -6.45 3.48 -6.41
C THR A 26 -6.25 1.97 -6.33
N PHE A 27 -5.36 1.42 -7.16
CA PHE A 27 -5.04 0.00 -7.11
C PHE A 27 -4.36 -0.37 -5.79
N ASN A 28 -3.41 0.44 -5.32
CA ASN A 28 -2.78 0.24 -4.02
C ASN A 28 -3.84 0.25 -2.89
N ARG A 29 -4.73 1.24 -2.88
CA ARG A 29 -5.80 1.35 -1.88
C ARG A 29 -6.75 0.15 -1.90
N LYS A 30 -7.18 -0.31 -3.08
CA LYS A 30 -8.06 -1.49 -3.22
C LYS A 30 -7.41 -2.75 -2.65
N LEU A 31 -6.12 -2.95 -2.92
CA LEU A 31 -5.37 -4.06 -2.34
C LEU A 31 -5.36 -4.00 -0.80
N TRP A 32 -5.11 -2.82 -0.24
CA TRP A 32 -5.07 -2.62 1.21
C TRP A 32 -6.45 -2.73 1.86
N VAL A 33 -7.54 -2.35 1.18
CA VAL A 33 -8.90 -2.64 1.65
C VAL A 33 -9.08 -4.15 1.82
N ILE A 34 -8.79 -4.94 0.77
CA ILE A 34 -8.94 -6.40 0.83
C ILE A 34 -8.08 -6.99 1.96
N LEU A 35 -6.79 -6.62 2.01
CA LEU A 35 -5.85 -7.14 3.02
C LEU A 35 -6.32 -6.84 4.44
N THR A 36 -6.69 -5.60 4.72
CA THR A 36 -7.13 -5.17 6.05
C THR A 36 -8.44 -5.85 6.43
N THR A 37 -9.45 -5.83 5.56
CA THR A 37 -10.75 -6.46 5.85
C THR A 37 -10.63 -7.95 6.11
N SER A 38 -9.79 -8.66 5.33
CA SER A 38 -9.57 -10.09 5.53
C SER A 38 -8.79 -10.38 6.80
N ALA A 39 -7.74 -9.61 7.09
CA ALA A 39 -6.88 -9.83 8.27
C ALA A 39 -7.58 -9.49 9.59
N THR A 40 -8.39 -8.43 9.62
CA THR A 40 -9.07 -7.98 10.84
C THR A 40 -10.41 -8.68 11.08
N SER A 41 -10.82 -9.59 10.19
CA SER A 41 -12.06 -10.34 10.37
C SER A 41 -12.00 -11.21 11.64
N ALA A 42 -13.15 -11.37 12.30
CA ALA A 42 -13.24 -12.11 13.57
C ALA A 42 -12.89 -13.59 13.41
N ASP A 43 -13.25 -14.18 12.26
CA ASP A 43 -12.98 -15.57 11.86
C ASP A 43 -11.55 -15.82 11.37
N ASN A 44 -10.75 -14.77 11.16
CA ASN A 44 -9.36 -14.93 10.74
C ASN A 44 -8.52 -15.52 11.90
N PRO A 45 -7.75 -16.61 11.71
CA PRO A 45 -7.02 -17.29 12.79
C PRO A 45 -5.73 -16.58 13.22
N LEU A 46 -5.36 -15.44 12.62
CA LEU A 46 -4.16 -14.70 12.99
C LEU A 46 -4.19 -14.25 14.46
N PRO A 47 -3.03 -14.19 15.14
CA PRO A 47 -2.93 -13.60 16.48
C PRO A 47 -3.44 -12.16 16.50
N VAL A 48 -4.10 -11.76 17.60
CA VAL A 48 -4.68 -10.41 17.77
C VAL A 48 -3.66 -9.32 17.47
N THR A 49 -2.42 -9.46 17.95
CA THR A 49 -1.33 -8.51 17.73
C THR A 49 -0.97 -8.34 16.25
N VAL A 50 -1.08 -9.40 15.46
CA VAL A 50 -0.86 -9.36 14.01
C VAL A 50 -2.03 -8.65 13.32
N LYS A 51 -3.27 -8.93 13.73
CA LYS A 51 -4.45 -8.23 13.22
C LYS A 51 -4.38 -6.72 13.48
N GLU A 52 -4.01 -6.32 14.69
CA GLU A 52 -3.81 -4.92 15.09
C GLU A 52 -2.72 -4.26 14.25
N SER A 53 -1.58 -4.92 14.08
CA SER A 53 -0.47 -4.42 13.26
C SER A 53 -0.90 -4.19 11.80
N ILE A 54 -1.64 -5.13 11.19
CA ILE A 54 -2.16 -4.98 9.83
C ILE A 54 -3.20 -3.86 9.75
N GLY A 55 -4.08 -3.74 10.75
CA GLY A 55 -5.06 -2.66 10.84
C GLY A 55 -4.41 -1.28 10.90
N SER A 56 -3.39 -1.10 11.76
CA SER A 56 -2.62 0.13 11.88
C SER A 56 -1.89 0.49 10.58
N LEU A 57 -1.26 -0.49 9.92
CA LEU A 57 -0.61 -0.28 8.62
C LEU A 57 -1.62 0.10 7.53
N GLY A 58 -2.79 -0.53 7.53
CA GLY A 58 -3.89 -0.17 6.64
C GLY A 58 -4.32 1.28 6.77
N LEU A 59 -4.56 1.71 8.01
CA LEU A 59 -4.92 3.11 8.30
C LEU A 59 -3.84 4.09 7.84
N PHE A 60 -2.56 3.76 8.10
CA PHE A 60 -1.43 4.54 7.63
C PHE A 60 -1.42 4.67 6.10
N VAL A 61 -1.55 3.55 5.38
CA VAL A 61 -1.56 3.53 3.91
C VAL A 61 -2.73 4.35 3.35
N PHE A 62 -3.91 4.27 3.94
CA PHE A 62 -5.07 5.06 3.50
C PHE A 62 -4.84 6.57 3.69
N LYS A 63 -4.39 6.98 4.88
CA LYS A 63 -4.08 8.39 5.17
C LYS A 63 -2.99 8.93 4.24
N HIS A 64 -1.92 8.16 4.05
CA HIS A 64 -0.83 8.57 3.18
C HIS A 64 -1.25 8.64 1.71
N THR A 65 -2.09 7.70 1.24
CA THR A 65 -2.66 7.75 -0.11
C THR A 65 -3.43 9.05 -0.37
N ILE A 66 -4.30 9.45 0.56
CA ILE A 66 -5.03 10.73 0.48
C ILE A 66 -4.05 11.91 0.47
N SER A 67 -3.02 11.84 1.32
CA SER A 67 -2.02 12.89 1.38
C SER A 67 -1.25 13.04 0.07
N VAL A 68 -0.90 11.93 -0.62
CA VAL A 68 -0.25 11.96 -1.94
C VAL A 68 -1.18 12.54 -3.00
N LEU A 69 -2.46 12.16 -3.01
CA LEU A 69 -3.45 12.76 -3.92
C LEU A 69 -3.54 14.27 -3.75
N ALA A 70 -3.52 14.76 -2.50
CA ALA A 70 -3.60 16.19 -2.21
C ALA A 70 -2.33 16.98 -2.59
N ASN A 71 -1.15 16.35 -2.51
CA ASN A 71 0.11 16.98 -2.88
C ASN A 71 1.05 15.96 -3.58
N PRO A 72 0.86 15.73 -4.89
CA PRO A 72 1.60 14.71 -5.62
C PRO A 72 3.10 15.02 -5.74
N ALA A 73 3.94 14.07 -5.32
CA ALA A 73 5.39 14.11 -5.56
C ALA A 73 5.95 12.67 -5.59
N PRO A 74 6.96 12.39 -6.45
CA PRO A 74 7.46 11.04 -6.67
C PRO A 74 8.09 10.43 -5.41
N GLU A 75 8.78 11.23 -4.60
CA GLU A 75 9.42 10.77 -3.36
C GLU A 75 8.41 10.27 -2.33
N ARG A 76 7.18 10.79 -2.39
CA ARG A 76 6.10 10.41 -1.46
C ARG A 76 5.53 9.04 -1.77
N LEU A 77 5.83 8.46 -2.95
CA LEU A 77 5.49 7.08 -3.28
C LEU A 77 6.41 6.06 -2.61
N ASN A 78 7.62 6.46 -2.20
CA ASN A 78 8.63 5.57 -1.62
C ASN A 78 8.08 4.78 -0.43
N ILE A 79 7.36 5.45 0.47
CA ILE A 79 6.86 4.79 1.68
C ILE A 79 5.80 3.74 1.35
N LEU A 80 4.91 4.00 0.39
CA LEU A 80 3.91 3.02 -0.06
C LEU A 80 4.57 1.83 -0.77
N ILE A 81 5.61 2.09 -1.56
CA ILE A 81 6.41 1.05 -2.24
C ILE A 81 7.09 0.16 -1.21
N ASN A 82 7.75 0.76 -0.21
CA ASN A 82 8.48 0.04 0.83
C ASN A 82 7.55 -0.83 1.67
N VAL A 83 6.45 -0.26 2.18
CA VAL A 83 5.46 -1.02 2.97
C VAL A 83 4.94 -2.23 2.17
N ASN A 84 4.63 -2.07 0.88
CA ASN A 84 4.21 -3.19 0.03
C ASN A 84 5.31 -4.26 -0.17
N ARG A 85 6.58 -3.85 -0.24
CA ARG A 85 7.72 -4.78 -0.35
C ARG A 85 7.95 -5.52 0.95
N ASP A 86 7.89 -4.83 2.09
CA ASP A 86 8.09 -5.40 3.41
C ASP A 86 7.01 -6.43 3.74
N ILE A 87 5.74 -6.11 3.49
CA ILE A 87 4.63 -7.06 3.63
C ILE A 87 4.83 -8.27 2.71
N ALA A 88 5.21 -8.05 1.45
CA ALA A 88 5.49 -9.16 0.54
C ALA A 88 6.70 -10.00 0.98
N ALA A 89 7.70 -9.40 1.63
CA ALA A 89 8.85 -10.12 2.16
C ALA A 89 8.48 -10.95 3.41
N GLY A 90 7.74 -10.36 4.34
CA GLY A 90 7.24 -11.05 5.54
C GLY A 90 6.29 -12.21 5.21
N LEU A 91 5.38 -12.02 4.24
CA LEU A 91 4.49 -13.09 3.75
C LEU A 91 5.22 -14.22 3.00
N ARG A 92 6.45 -13.98 2.52
CA ARG A 92 7.26 -15.00 1.82
C ARG A 92 8.08 -15.88 2.77
N GLY A 93 7.93 -15.73 4.08
CA GLY A 93 8.57 -16.58 5.07
C GLY A 93 10.07 -16.33 5.16
N ARG A 94 10.44 -15.19 5.75
CA ARG A 94 11.70 -15.10 6.51
C ARG A 94 11.38 -15.27 7.97
#